data_AF-A0A2J8LQ71-F1
#
_entry.id   AF-A0A2J8LQ71-F1
#
_cell.length_a   1.000
_cell.length_b   1.000
_cell.length_c   1.000
_cell.angle_alpha   90.00
_cell.angle_beta   90.00
_cell.angle_gamma   90.00
#
_symmetry.space_group_name_H-M   'P 1'
#
loop_
_entity.id
_entity.type
_entity.pdbx_description
1 polymer ?
#
loop_
_entity_poly.entity_id
_entity_poly.type
_entity_poly.pdbx_seq_one_letter_code
_entity_poly.pdbx_strand_id
1 'polypeptide(L)'
;MPKKEKMAKTPLSDEEQLLLFQQKLLAEEEMAKKKERLLSQFLKDKLAKEEHNSALNLNKINTQWRTVLREVKTRELHKDIEILSQTFERVVDCKDNVIKNLEEKHFLRLHLENIVEDLWRKFQDVLKNYTDATEDRKAAFETLQVKDEKSSKEIEVQMKKIQKLQDAITISKGKIMIHSRESEDENRYIRNDKELVLVQLRKLKAQRTQARAASQKNLVRLTLESNATLKALRKIVDKGEKILKLAEICRKFETEEEKVLPFYSSVLTPKEQEGIQENNLEELTEELTKVMVDYIGMENFWKRYNKVKLEQLSLQHRRAQLLDINGKLREMLKQYLDGISVSDEVLSQLNPLFIVNYQSNLPQPLSIRIAHP
;
A
#
# COMPACT_ATOMS: atom_id res chain seq x y z
N MET A 1 -112.61 60.18 -198.19
CA MET A 1 -112.30 59.58 -199.53
C MET A 1 -111.41 58.35 -199.31
N PRO A 2 -111.34 57.32 -200.20
CA PRO A 2 -111.99 57.13 -201.50
C PRO A 2 -113.11 56.05 -201.57
N LYS A 3 -112.87 54.82 -202.08
CA LYS A 3 -113.87 54.00 -202.83
C LYS A 3 -113.64 52.45 -202.85
N LYS A 4 -114.76 51.67 -202.82
CA LYS A 4 -115.08 50.40 -203.59
C LYS A 4 -114.22 49.11 -203.35
N GLU A 5 -114.54 47.88 -203.81
CA GLU A 5 -115.57 47.30 -204.74
C GLU A 5 -116.08 45.88 -204.26
N LYS A 6 -116.63 44.97 -205.12
CA LYS A 6 -117.42 43.73 -204.78
C LYS A 6 -117.17 42.50 -205.71
N MET A 7 -117.58 41.26 -205.34
CA MET A 7 -118.56 40.37 -206.08
C MET A 7 -118.68 38.85 -205.67
N ALA A 8 -119.92 38.31 -205.77
CA ALA A 8 -120.36 36.91 -206.12
C ALA A 8 -120.31 35.68 -205.12
N LYS A 9 -121.00 34.57 -205.52
CA LYS A 9 -121.40 33.33 -204.77
C LYS A 9 -120.61 32.06 -205.24
N THR A 10 -120.66 30.82 -204.70
CA THR A 10 -121.78 29.88 -204.29
C THR A 10 -121.22 28.70 -203.38
N PRO A 11 -121.85 27.52 -203.05
CA PRO A 11 -121.93 27.04 -201.63
C PRO A 11 -121.50 25.58 -201.28
N LEU A 12 -121.24 25.25 -199.99
CA LEU A 12 -121.86 24.14 -199.19
C LEU A 12 -121.39 24.01 -197.71
N SER A 13 -122.31 23.54 -196.83
CA SER A 13 -122.14 22.85 -195.52
C SER A 13 -121.60 23.60 -194.27
N ASP A 14 -122.06 23.17 -193.08
CA ASP A 14 -122.08 23.98 -191.84
C ASP A 14 -121.03 23.62 -190.76
N GLU A 15 -120.18 22.61 -190.94
CA GLU A 15 -119.35 22.07 -189.84
C GLU A 15 -118.22 23.01 -189.35
N GLU A 16 -117.68 23.88 -190.21
CA GLU A 16 -116.49 24.69 -189.87
C GLU A 16 -116.76 25.80 -188.84
N GLN A 17 -118.00 26.24 -188.67
CA GLN A 17 -118.34 27.35 -187.76
C GLN A 17 -118.31 26.95 -186.28
N LEU A 18 -118.49 25.66 -185.97
CA LEU A 18 -118.50 25.16 -184.59
C LEU A 18 -117.08 25.08 -183.99
N LEU A 19 -116.10 24.66 -184.80
CA LEU A 19 -114.72 24.41 -184.36
C LEU A 19 -114.02 25.70 -183.89
N LEU A 20 -114.24 26.80 -184.62
CA LEU A 20 -113.61 28.10 -184.33
C LEU A 20 -114.11 28.71 -183.00
N PHE A 21 -115.33 28.38 -182.57
CA PHE A 21 -115.87 28.81 -181.29
C PHE A 21 -115.26 28.00 -180.13
N GLN A 22 -115.15 26.68 -180.30
CA GLN A 22 -114.53 25.79 -179.31
C GLN A 22 -113.07 26.15 -179.03
N GLN A 23 -112.32 26.57 -180.05
CA GLN A 23 -110.90 26.94 -179.93
C GLN A 23 -110.68 28.22 -179.11
N LYS A 24 -111.65 29.15 -179.06
CA LYS A 24 -111.54 30.39 -178.26
C LYS A 24 -111.72 30.15 -176.75
N LEU A 25 -112.70 29.34 -176.35
CA LEU A 25 -113.00 29.08 -174.94
C LEU A 25 -111.82 28.43 -174.21
N LEU A 26 -111.13 27.48 -174.85
CA LEU A 26 -109.94 26.84 -174.30
C LEU A 26 -108.79 27.82 -174.04
N ALA A 27 -108.59 28.81 -174.91
CA ALA A 27 -107.56 29.84 -174.74
C ALA A 27 -107.87 30.80 -173.58
N GLU A 28 -109.14 31.10 -173.34
CA GLU A 28 -109.58 31.98 -172.26
C GLU A 28 -109.48 31.28 -170.89
N GLU A 29 -109.78 29.98 -170.81
CA GLU A 29 -109.59 29.17 -169.60
C GLU A 29 -108.09 28.98 -169.25
N GLU A 30 -107.23 28.78 -170.25
CA GLU A 30 -105.76 28.78 -170.11
C GLU A 30 -105.25 30.10 -169.51
N MET A 31 -105.78 31.24 -169.97
CA MET A 31 -105.42 32.57 -169.47
C MET A 31 -105.94 32.83 -168.05
N ALA A 32 -107.11 32.31 -167.68
CA ALA A 32 -107.60 32.34 -166.30
C ALA A 32 -106.69 31.53 -165.37
N LYS A 33 -106.34 30.29 -165.72
CA LYS A 33 -105.42 29.42 -164.96
C LYS A 33 -104.01 30.02 -164.84
N LYS A 34 -103.54 30.77 -165.86
CA LYS A 34 -102.27 31.53 -165.79
C LYS A 34 -102.35 32.69 -164.77
N LYS A 35 -103.45 33.44 -164.73
CA LYS A 35 -103.66 34.51 -163.71
C LYS A 35 -103.74 33.95 -162.29
N GLU A 36 -104.46 32.85 -162.08
CA GLU A 36 -104.62 32.20 -160.77
C GLU A 36 -103.27 31.70 -160.21
N ARG A 37 -102.45 31.07 -161.05
CA ARG A 37 -101.08 30.67 -160.70
C ARG A 37 -100.20 31.86 -160.32
N LEU A 38 -100.26 32.95 -161.09
CA LEU A 38 -99.51 34.19 -160.79
C LEU A 38 -99.91 34.81 -159.45
N LEU A 39 -101.21 34.88 -159.15
CA LEU A 39 -101.69 35.42 -157.87
C LEU A 39 -101.29 34.53 -156.69
N SER A 40 -101.37 33.21 -156.86
CA SER A 40 -100.96 32.22 -155.86
C SER A 40 -99.46 32.29 -155.57
N GLN A 41 -98.63 32.44 -156.62
CA GLN A 41 -97.19 32.64 -156.50
C GLN A 41 -96.86 33.94 -155.75
N PHE A 42 -97.52 35.05 -156.11
CA PHE A 42 -97.32 36.34 -155.45
C PHE A 42 -97.68 36.31 -153.95
N LEU A 43 -98.79 35.66 -153.58
CA LEU A 43 -99.17 35.49 -152.17
C LEU A 43 -98.15 34.62 -151.40
N LYS A 44 -97.60 33.58 -152.04
CA LYS A 44 -96.58 32.72 -151.45
C LYS A 44 -95.25 33.45 -151.21
N ASP A 45 -94.81 34.26 -152.19
CA ASP A 45 -93.64 35.14 -152.04
C ASP A 45 -93.86 36.22 -150.98
N LYS A 46 -95.10 36.72 -150.82
CA LYS A 46 -95.46 37.69 -149.78
C LYS A 46 -95.43 37.08 -148.39
N LEU A 47 -95.95 35.86 -148.22
CA LEU A 47 -95.88 35.12 -146.96
C LEU A 47 -94.42 34.84 -146.58
N ALA A 48 -93.63 34.29 -147.50
CA ALA A 48 -92.22 33.98 -147.28
C ALA A 48 -91.38 35.23 -146.91
N LYS A 49 -91.69 36.40 -147.49
CA LYS A 49 -91.06 37.67 -147.10
C LYS A 49 -91.45 38.12 -145.69
N GLU A 50 -92.70 37.92 -145.28
CA GLU A 50 -93.16 38.30 -143.94
C GLU A 50 -92.61 37.36 -142.86
N GLU A 51 -92.55 36.04 -143.14
CA GLU A 51 -91.88 35.05 -142.30
C GLU A 51 -90.38 35.36 -142.16
N HIS A 52 -89.70 35.69 -143.26
CA HIS A 52 -88.29 36.08 -143.25
C HIS A 52 -88.05 37.39 -142.47
N ASN A 53 -88.89 38.41 -142.66
CA ASN A 53 -88.82 39.67 -141.90
C ASN A 53 -89.08 39.45 -140.41
N SER A 54 -90.05 38.61 -140.05
CA SER A 54 -90.37 38.26 -138.67
C SER A 54 -89.20 37.52 -138.01
N ALA A 55 -88.61 36.53 -138.70
CA ALA A 55 -87.41 35.84 -138.24
C ALA A 55 -86.19 36.78 -138.09
N LEU A 56 -86.02 37.74 -139.01
CA LEU A 56 -84.97 38.77 -138.91
C LEU A 56 -85.19 39.69 -137.71
N ASN A 57 -86.40 40.20 -137.51
CA ASN A 57 -86.74 41.06 -136.37
C ASN A 57 -86.59 40.32 -135.04
N LEU A 58 -87.05 39.06 -134.95
CA LEU A 58 -86.87 38.22 -133.78
C LEU A 58 -85.39 37.98 -133.46
N ASN A 59 -84.55 37.75 -134.47
CA ASN A 59 -83.09 37.64 -134.29
C ASN A 59 -82.44 38.97 -133.88
N LYS A 60 -82.90 40.10 -134.44
CA LYS A 60 -82.39 41.44 -134.11
C LYS A 60 -82.71 41.84 -132.67
N ILE A 61 -83.94 41.57 -132.23
CA ILE A 61 -84.41 41.73 -130.85
C ILE A 61 -83.63 40.80 -129.90
N ASN A 62 -83.51 39.49 -130.22
CA ASN A 62 -82.70 38.56 -129.44
C ASN A 62 -81.22 39.00 -129.34
N THR A 63 -80.66 39.57 -130.40
CA THR A 63 -79.28 40.08 -130.40
C THR A 63 -79.14 41.28 -129.47
N GLN A 64 -80.08 42.24 -129.51
CA GLN A 64 -80.09 43.39 -128.60
C GLN A 64 -80.26 42.95 -127.14
N TRP A 65 -81.22 42.07 -126.83
CA TRP A 65 -81.38 41.50 -125.48
C TRP A 65 -80.13 40.76 -125.01
N ARG A 66 -79.49 39.94 -125.87
CA ARG A 66 -78.22 39.27 -125.56
C ARG A 66 -77.06 40.25 -125.34
N THR A 67 -77.06 41.43 -125.94
CA THR A 67 -76.06 42.47 -125.66
C THR A 67 -76.35 43.15 -124.33
N VAL A 68 -77.57 43.62 -124.09
CA VAL A 68 -77.96 44.27 -122.82
C VAL A 68 -77.76 43.33 -121.62
N LEU A 69 -78.23 42.08 -121.70
CA LEU A 69 -78.06 41.09 -120.64
C LEU A 69 -76.58 40.77 -120.38
N ARG A 70 -75.72 40.76 -121.43
CA ARG A 70 -74.27 40.61 -121.24
C ARG A 70 -73.65 41.84 -120.60
N GLU A 71 -73.98 43.06 -121.01
CA GLU A 71 -73.43 44.25 -120.34
C GLU A 71 -73.88 44.38 -118.88
N VAL A 72 -75.10 43.97 -118.55
CA VAL A 72 -75.59 43.93 -117.16
C VAL A 72 -74.83 42.86 -116.38
N LYS A 73 -74.82 41.60 -116.85
CA LYS A 73 -74.13 40.50 -116.15
C LYS A 73 -72.62 40.72 -116.06
N THR A 74 -71.98 41.34 -117.04
CA THR A 74 -70.56 41.73 -116.99
C THR A 74 -70.32 42.84 -115.96
N ARG A 75 -71.21 43.83 -115.83
CA ARG A 75 -71.10 44.87 -114.78
C ARG A 75 -71.37 44.33 -113.38
N GLU A 76 -72.26 43.36 -113.24
CA GLU A 76 -72.42 42.61 -111.99
C GLU A 76 -71.14 41.85 -111.66
N LEU A 77 -70.64 41.00 -112.57
CA LEU A 77 -69.43 40.19 -112.34
C LEU A 77 -68.18 41.04 -112.05
N HIS A 78 -68.01 42.22 -112.66
CA HIS A 78 -66.90 43.11 -112.29
C HIS A 78 -67.02 43.64 -110.87
N LYS A 79 -68.23 44.01 -110.41
CA LYS A 79 -68.46 44.41 -109.01
C LYS A 79 -68.27 43.23 -108.06
N ASP A 80 -68.77 42.05 -108.41
CA ASP A 80 -68.60 40.83 -107.63
C ASP A 80 -67.11 40.49 -107.48
N ILE A 81 -66.32 40.60 -108.56
CA ILE A 81 -64.86 40.43 -108.56
C ILE A 81 -64.14 41.52 -107.77
N GLU A 82 -64.55 42.79 -107.88
CA GLU A 82 -63.96 43.91 -107.13
C GLU A 82 -64.19 43.76 -105.62
N ILE A 83 -65.42 43.43 -105.20
CA ILE A 83 -65.78 43.13 -103.81
C ILE A 83 -65.02 41.87 -103.33
N LEU A 84 -64.91 40.84 -104.17
CA LEU A 84 -64.17 39.62 -103.83
C LEU A 84 -62.67 39.89 -103.67
N SER A 85 -62.08 40.74 -104.53
CA SER A 85 -60.68 41.17 -104.41
C SER A 85 -60.47 41.97 -103.12
N GLN A 86 -61.30 42.97 -102.84
CA GLN A 86 -61.20 43.78 -101.61
C GLN A 86 -61.43 42.95 -100.34
N THR A 87 -62.26 41.90 -100.39
CA THR A 87 -62.45 40.98 -99.25
C THR A 87 -61.30 40.00 -99.10
N PHE A 88 -60.71 39.49 -100.20
CA PHE A 88 -59.48 38.69 -100.13
C PHE A 88 -58.29 39.51 -99.60
N GLU A 89 -58.08 40.72 -100.10
CA GLU A 89 -56.99 41.61 -99.70
C GLU A 89 -57.09 41.93 -98.20
N ARG A 90 -58.28 42.28 -97.70
CA ARG A 90 -58.52 42.45 -96.25
C ARG A 90 -58.36 41.16 -95.44
N VAL A 91 -58.59 39.98 -96.02
CA VAL A 91 -58.34 38.69 -95.36
C VAL A 91 -56.84 38.36 -95.35
N VAL A 92 -56.08 38.76 -96.36
CA VAL A 92 -54.61 38.70 -96.38
C VAL A 92 -54.04 39.66 -95.34
N ASP A 93 -54.43 40.93 -95.31
CA ASP A 93 -54.04 41.89 -94.27
C ASP A 93 -54.31 41.35 -92.85
N CYS A 94 -55.50 40.79 -92.61
CA CYS A 94 -55.83 40.18 -91.33
C CYS A 94 -54.94 38.96 -91.00
N LYS A 95 -54.58 38.15 -92.00
CA LYS A 95 -53.69 36.99 -91.82
C LYS A 95 -52.24 37.42 -91.58
N ASP A 96 -51.73 38.38 -92.32
CA ASP A 96 -50.37 38.90 -92.19
C ASP A 96 -50.17 39.63 -90.86
N ASN A 97 -51.20 40.35 -90.39
CA ASN A 97 -51.19 40.90 -89.03
C ASN A 97 -51.24 39.80 -87.96
N VAL A 98 -52.00 38.71 -88.15
CA VAL A 98 -51.95 37.55 -87.23
C VAL A 98 -50.60 36.85 -87.26
N ILE A 99 -49.96 36.71 -88.43
CA ILE A 99 -48.62 36.14 -88.59
C ILE A 99 -47.60 36.98 -87.82
N LYS A 100 -47.56 38.31 -88.03
CA LYS A 100 -46.68 39.23 -87.29
C LYS A 100 -46.89 39.15 -85.77
N ASN A 101 -48.14 39.16 -85.31
CA ASN A 101 -48.45 38.99 -83.87
C ASN A 101 -47.98 37.64 -83.31
N LEU A 102 -48.01 36.57 -84.12
CA LEU A 102 -47.47 35.26 -83.73
C LEU A 102 -45.94 35.27 -83.73
N GLU A 103 -45.29 35.86 -84.73
CA GLU A 103 -43.84 36.01 -84.83
C GLU A 103 -43.27 36.84 -83.67
N GLU A 104 -43.86 38.00 -83.36
CA GLU A 104 -43.51 38.82 -82.19
C GLU A 104 -43.69 38.05 -80.88
N LYS A 105 -44.80 37.30 -80.74
CA LYS A 105 -45.03 36.44 -79.57
C LYS A 105 -44.02 35.29 -79.47
N HIS A 106 -43.63 34.68 -80.59
CA HIS A 106 -42.61 33.64 -80.64
C HIS A 106 -41.22 34.19 -80.32
N PHE A 107 -40.87 35.38 -80.83
CA PHE A 107 -39.64 36.09 -80.49
C PHE A 107 -39.57 36.44 -79.00
N LEU A 108 -40.64 37.05 -78.45
CA LEU A 108 -40.73 37.38 -77.02
C LEU A 108 -40.66 36.12 -76.15
N ARG A 109 -41.30 35.03 -76.57
CA ARG A 109 -41.22 33.74 -75.89
C ARG A 109 -39.78 33.20 -75.86
N LEU A 110 -39.11 33.14 -77.02
CA LEU A 110 -37.72 32.69 -77.10
C LEU A 110 -36.78 33.59 -76.29
N HIS A 111 -37.02 34.90 -76.27
CA HIS A 111 -36.26 35.84 -75.45
C HIS A 111 -36.43 35.58 -73.95
N LEU A 112 -37.65 35.33 -73.49
CA LEU A 112 -37.94 34.97 -72.10
C LEU A 112 -37.39 33.58 -71.72
N GLU A 113 -37.51 32.59 -72.60
CA GLU A 113 -36.93 31.24 -72.40
C GLU A 113 -35.40 31.32 -72.30
N ASN A 114 -34.73 32.08 -73.16
CA ASN A 114 -33.30 32.38 -73.07
C ASN A 114 -32.93 33.07 -71.74
N ILE A 115 -33.69 34.07 -71.28
CA ILE A 115 -33.45 34.76 -69.99
C ILE A 115 -33.57 33.78 -68.81
N VAL A 116 -34.56 32.87 -68.84
CA VAL A 116 -34.74 31.85 -67.80
C VAL A 116 -33.58 30.85 -67.80
N GLU A 117 -33.11 30.41 -68.96
CA GLU A 117 -31.90 29.57 -69.05
C GLU A 117 -30.66 30.29 -68.51
N ASP A 118 -30.48 31.56 -68.85
CA ASP A 118 -29.35 32.39 -68.40
C ASP A 118 -29.35 32.59 -66.88
N LEU A 119 -30.52 32.82 -66.29
CA LEU A 119 -30.71 32.92 -64.84
C LEU A 119 -30.51 31.56 -64.16
N TRP A 120 -30.98 30.47 -64.77
CA TRP A 120 -30.78 29.12 -64.24
C TRP A 120 -29.30 28.72 -64.23
N ARG A 121 -28.56 29.00 -65.32
CA ARG A 121 -27.09 28.83 -65.38
C ARG A 121 -26.40 29.60 -64.27
N LYS A 122 -26.67 30.92 -64.14
CA LYS A 122 -26.09 31.77 -63.09
C LYS A 122 -26.42 31.27 -61.68
N PHE A 123 -27.63 30.74 -61.45
CA PHE A 123 -28.01 30.16 -60.17
C PHE A 123 -27.26 28.85 -59.87
N GLN A 124 -27.12 27.96 -60.86
CA GLN A 124 -26.31 26.74 -60.73
C GLN A 124 -24.83 27.05 -60.51
N ASP A 125 -24.26 28.03 -61.23
CA ASP A 125 -22.89 28.49 -61.05
C ASP A 125 -22.65 29.05 -59.64
N VAL A 126 -23.57 29.86 -59.12
CA VAL A 126 -23.49 30.40 -57.73
C VAL A 126 -23.65 29.30 -56.68
N LEU A 127 -24.60 28.36 -56.85
CA LEU A 127 -24.76 27.23 -55.94
C LEU A 127 -23.52 26.32 -55.94
N LYS A 128 -22.96 26.04 -57.12
CA LYS A 128 -21.73 25.25 -57.25
C LYS A 128 -20.57 25.98 -56.57
N ASN A 129 -20.30 27.23 -56.94
CA ASN A 129 -19.20 28.01 -56.35
C ASN A 129 -19.33 28.14 -54.82
N TYR A 130 -20.54 28.26 -54.28
CA TYR A 130 -20.78 28.23 -52.84
C TYR A 130 -20.50 26.85 -52.23
N THR A 131 -20.89 25.77 -52.89
CA THR A 131 -20.65 24.39 -52.44
C THR A 131 -19.16 24.09 -52.46
N ASP A 132 -18.49 24.24 -53.60
CA ASP A 132 -17.06 24.06 -53.80
C ASP A 132 -16.24 24.87 -52.76
N ALA A 133 -16.64 26.12 -52.47
CA ALA A 133 -15.96 26.99 -51.50
C ALA A 133 -16.26 26.69 -50.02
N THR A 134 -17.28 25.87 -49.71
CA THR A 134 -17.67 25.55 -48.32
C THR A 134 -17.52 24.07 -47.96
N GLU A 135 -17.44 23.16 -48.94
CA GLU A 135 -17.30 21.71 -48.72
C GLU A 135 -16.01 21.37 -47.96
N ASP A 136 -14.85 21.83 -48.42
CA ASP A 136 -13.57 21.64 -47.73
C ASP A 136 -13.62 22.14 -46.28
N ARG A 137 -14.22 23.31 -46.04
CA ARG A 137 -14.36 23.91 -44.72
C ARG A 137 -15.31 23.12 -43.82
N LYS A 138 -16.39 22.58 -44.40
CA LYS A 138 -17.38 21.73 -43.71
C LYS A 138 -16.76 20.38 -43.34
N ALA A 139 -16.08 19.71 -44.26
CA ALA A 139 -15.37 18.46 -44.00
C ALA A 139 -14.24 18.65 -42.96
N ALA A 140 -13.50 19.76 -43.03
CA ALA A 140 -12.52 20.12 -42.01
C ALA A 140 -13.18 20.33 -40.62
N PHE A 141 -14.33 21.01 -40.56
CA PHE A 141 -15.09 21.16 -39.32
C PHE A 141 -15.60 19.83 -38.76
N GLU A 142 -16.21 18.98 -39.59
CA GLU A 142 -16.73 17.67 -39.17
C GLU A 142 -15.60 16.75 -38.66
N THR A 143 -14.45 16.72 -39.34
CA THR A 143 -13.29 15.94 -38.86
C THR A 143 -12.65 16.51 -37.59
N LEU A 144 -12.75 17.82 -37.33
CA LEU A 144 -12.35 18.44 -36.07
C LEU A 144 -13.36 18.15 -34.95
N GLN A 145 -14.66 18.22 -35.22
CA GLN A 145 -15.72 17.91 -34.26
C GLN A 145 -15.61 16.45 -33.76
N VAL A 146 -15.36 15.49 -34.67
CA VAL A 146 -15.16 14.08 -34.31
C VAL A 146 -13.85 13.85 -33.53
N LYS A 147 -12.82 14.69 -33.71
CA LYS A 147 -11.58 14.64 -32.90
C LYS A 147 -11.81 15.26 -31.51
N ASP A 148 -12.51 16.38 -31.44
CA ASP A 148 -12.86 17.07 -30.20
C ASP A 148 -13.69 16.15 -29.29
N GLU A 149 -14.77 15.56 -29.82
CA GLU A 149 -15.65 14.64 -29.09
C GLU A 149 -14.90 13.41 -28.55
N LYS A 150 -13.94 12.87 -29.33
CA LYS A 150 -13.07 11.77 -28.88
C LYS A 150 -12.13 12.23 -27.76
N SER A 151 -11.46 13.37 -27.95
CA SER A 151 -10.53 13.91 -26.95
C SER A 151 -11.24 14.28 -25.64
N SER A 152 -12.47 14.80 -25.70
CA SER A 152 -13.31 15.09 -24.55
C SER A 152 -13.66 13.82 -23.75
N LYS A 153 -14.06 12.73 -24.43
CA LYS A 153 -14.29 11.42 -23.81
C LYS A 153 -13.02 10.83 -23.20
N GLU A 154 -11.88 10.96 -23.87
CA GLU A 154 -10.57 10.53 -23.35
C GLU A 154 -10.17 11.33 -22.11
N ILE A 155 -10.33 12.66 -22.12
CA ILE A 155 -10.09 13.55 -20.97
C ILE A 155 -10.99 13.15 -19.79
N GLU A 156 -12.27 12.89 -20.02
CA GLU A 156 -13.20 12.46 -18.96
C GLU A 156 -12.77 11.13 -18.32
N VAL A 157 -12.32 10.16 -19.14
CA VAL A 157 -11.78 8.88 -18.66
C VAL A 157 -10.47 9.06 -17.88
N GLN A 158 -9.55 9.91 -18.35
CA GLN A 158 -8.30 10.18 -17.63
C GLN A 158 -8.55 10.96 -16.32
N MET A 159 -9.47 11.92 -16.29
CA MET A 159 -9.87 12.62 -15.06
C MET A 159 -10.42 11.62 -14.01
N LYS A 160 -11.33 10.73 -14.42
CA LYS A 160 -11.85 9.66 -13.56
C LYS A 160 -10.76 8.69 -13.08
N LYS A 161 -9.70 8.47 -13.87
CA LYS A 161 -8.53 7.66 -13.49
C LYS A 161 -7.60 8.41 -12.51
N ILE A 162 -7.36 9.70 -12.74
CA ILE A 162 -6.55 10.57 -11.88
C ILE A 162 -7.19 10.68 -10.49
N GLN A 163 -8.51 10.91 -10.42
CA GLN A 163 -9.23 10.95 -9.14
C GLN A 163 -9.04 9.66 -8.34
N LYS A 164 -9.30 8.49 -8.95
CA LYS A 164 -9.11 7.18 -8.29
C LYS A 164 -7.67 6.95 -7.78
N LEU A 165 -6.67 7.47 -8.50
CA LEU A 165 -5.27 7.40 -8.06
C LEU A 165 -4.99 8.39 -6.91
N GLN A 166 -5.55 9.59 -6.94
CA GLN A 166 -5.47 10.57 -5.83
C GLN A 166 -6.15 10.05 -4.56
N ASP A 167 -7.31 9.41 -4.69
CA ASP A 167 -8.03 8.76 -3.58
C ASP A 167 -7.19 7.63 -2.97
N ALA A 168 -6.64 6.75 -3.83
CA ALA A 168 -5.76 5.66 -3.40
C ALA A 168 -4.46 6.15 -2.73
N ILE A 169 -3.85 7.21 -3.25
CA ILE A 169 -2.69 7.88 -2.62
C ILE A 169 -3.08 8.46 -1.26
N THR A 170 -4.26 9.08 -1.14
CA THR A 170 -4.74 9.69 0.11
C THR A 170 -5.00 8.63 1.19
N ILE A 171 -5.68 7.53 0.83
CA ILE A 171 -5.88 6.36 1.69
C ILE A 171 -4.53 5.76 2.13
N SER A 172 -3.57 5.64 1.19
CA SER A 172 -2.25 5.07 1.48
C SER A 172 -1.42 5.95 2.43
N LYS A 173 -1.45 7.27 2.23
CA LYS A 173 -0.86 8.25 3.16
C LYS A 173 -1.49 8.17 4.55
N GLY A 174 -2.81 8.01 4.62
CA GLY A 174 -3.53 7.80 5.88
C GLY A 174 -3.06 6.55 6.62
N LYS A 175 -2.93 5.40 5.93
CA LYS A 175 -2.38 4.17 6.51
C LYS A 175 -0.94 4.31 6.98
N ILE A 176 -0.08 4.96 6.21
CA ILE A 176 1.32 5.23 6.59
C ILE A 176 1.38 6.09 7.85
N MET A 177 0.55 7.14 7.96
CA MET A 177 0.47 8.00 9.14
C MET A 177 0.00 7.24 10.39
N ILE A 178 -0.99 6.36 10.23
CA ILE A 178 -1.50 5.51 11.32
C ILE A 178 -0.39 4.55 11.80
N HIS A 179 0.23 3.78 10.89
CA HIS A 179 1.29 2.85 11.26
C HIS A 179 2.55 3.53 11.81
N SER A 180 2.90 4.74 11.35
CA SER A 180 3.98 5.53 11.95
C SER A 180 3.68 5.85 13.42
N ARG A 181 2.46 6.31 13.71
CA ARG A 181 2.03 6.63 15.07
C ARG A 181 1.95 5.40 15.97
N GLU A 182 1.35 4.31 15.48
CA GLU A 182 1.29 3.02 16.18
C GLU A 182 2.70 2.56 16.55
N SER A 183 3.63 2.56 15.59
CA SER A 183 5.02 2.17 15.82
C SER A 183 5.75 3.14 16.76
N GLU A 184 5.52 4.45 16.69
CA GLU A 184 6.10 5.43 17.61
C GLU A 184 5.64 5.21 19.05
N ASP A 185 4.36 4.92 19.27
CA ASP A 185 3.80 4.66 20.60
C ASP A 185 4.21 3.27 21.14
N GLU A 186 4.23 2.22 20.31
CA GLU A 186 4.84 0.91 20.69
C GLU A 186 6.32 1.08 21.10
N ASN A 187 7.11 1.78 20.30
CA ASN A 187 8.50 2.10 20.63
C ASN A 187 8.62 2.94 21.91
N ARG A 188 7.62 3.77 22.24
CA ARG A 188 7.55 4.54 23.50
C ARG A 188 7.37 3.61 24.70
N TYR A 189 6.42 2.67 24.62
CA TYR A 189 6.20 1.66 25.67
C TYR A 189 7.44 0.78 25.89
N ILE A 190 8.01 0.23 24.82
CA ILE A 190 9.21 -0.64 24.89
C ILE A 190 10.41 0.11 25.48
N ARG A 191 10.58 1.41 25.19
CA ARG A 191 11.64 2.25 25.81
C ARG A 191 11.40 2.47 27.31
N ASN A 192 10.15 2.72 27.72
CA ASN A 192 9.80 2.93 29.13
C ASN A 192 10.02 1.65 29.96
N ASP A 193 9.54 0.50 29.46
CA ASP A 193 9.72 -0.79 30.12
C ASP A 193 11.20 -1.18 30.21
N LYS A 194 11.98 -0.92 29.14
CA LYS A 194 13.43 -1.11 29.14
C LYS A 194 14.12 -0.29 30.24
N GLU A 195 13.76 0.99 30.41
CA GLU A 195 14.40 1.81 31.45
C GLU A 195 13.95 1.41 32.86
N LEU A 196 12.68 1.00 33.04
CA LEU A 196 12.19 0.42 34.30
C LEU A 196 12.98 -0.84 34.68
N VAL A 197 13.19 -1.76 33.74
CA VAL A 197 14.00 -2.98 33.93
C VAL A 197 15.47 -2.62 34.18
N LEU A 198 16.02 -1.59 33.52
CA LEU A 198 17.38 -1.11 33.79
C LEU A 198 17.52 -0.52 35.20
N VAL A 199 16.54 0.23 35.71
CA VAL A 199 16.52 0.74 37.09
C VAL A 199 16.45 -0.42 38.09
N GLN A 200 15.59 -1.42 37.87
CA GLN A 200 15.53 -2.62 38.70
C GLN A 200 16.86 -3.40 38.67
N LEU A 201 17.48 -3.56 37.49
CA LEU A 201 18.78 -4.22 37.32
C LEU A 201 19.92 -3.45 38.03
N ARG A 202 19.92 -2.12 38.00
CA ARG A 202 20.87 -1.28 38.76
C ARG A 202 20.70 -1.52 40.27
N LYS A 203 19.46 -1.53 40.78
CA LYS A 203 19.14 -1.79 42.20
C LYS A 203 19.60 -3.19 42.64
N LEU A 204 19.28 -4.23 41.86
CA LEU A 204 19.69 -5.62 42.15
C LEU A 204 21.20 -5.80 42.08
N LYS A 205 21.89 -5.17 41.12
CA LYS A 205 23.37 -5.17 41.05
C LYS A 205 24.00 -4.51 42.28
N ALA A 206 23.45 -3.39 42.77
CA ALA A 206 23.92 -2.73 43.99
C ALA A 206 23.73 -3.62 45.23
N GLN A 207 22.52 -4.17 45.43
CA GLN A 207 22.21 -5.09 46.54
C GLN A 207 23.12 -6.33 46.53
N ARG A 208 23.35 -6.95 45.36
CA ARG A 208 24.26 -8.09 45.21
C ARG A 208 25.69 -7.75 45.61
N THR A 209 26.20 -6.58 45.21
CA THR A 209 27.54 -6.12 45.57
C THR A 209 27.66 -5.83 47.07
N GLN A 210 26.66 -5.19 47.67
CA GLN A 210 26.59 -4.94 49.11
C GLN A 210 26.56 -6.25 49.92
N ALA A 211 25.74 -7.21 49.52
CA ALA A 211 25.66 -8.53 50.16
C ALA A 211 26.99 -9.30 50.06
N ARG A 212 27.66 -9.25 48.90
CA ARG A 212 29.00 -9.86 48.71
C ARG A 212 30.05 -9.21 49.62
N ALA A 213 30.07 -7.88 49.73
CA ALA A 213 30.99 -7.17 50.61
C ALA A 213 30.74 -7.47 52.10
N ALA A 214 29.46 -7.54 52.52
CA ALA A 214 29.09 -7.91 53.88
C ALA A 214 29.50 -9.36 54.21
N SER A 215 29.24 -10.30 53.30
CA SER A 215 29.67 -11.70 53.43
C SER A 215 31.20 -11.83 53.52
N GLN A 216 31.94 -11.13 52.67
CA GLN A 216 33.41 -11.10 52.71
C GLN A 216 33.94 -10.53 54.05
N LYS A 217 33.36 -9.43 54.56
CA LYS A 217 33.71 -8.87 55.87
C LYS A 217 33.43 -9.86 57.01
N ASN A 218 32.29 -10.54 56.99
CA ASN A 218 31.93 -11.54 57.99
C ASN A 218 32.87 -12.76 57.95
N LEU A 219 33.24 -13.23 56.75
CA LEU A 219 34.20 -14.34 56.58
C LEU A 219 35.58 -13.96 57.13
N VAL A 220 36.12 -12.80 56.76
CA VAL A 220 37.42 -12.33 57.27
C VAL A 220 37.41 -12.22 58.79
N ARG A 221 36.35 -11.65 59.39
CA ARG A 221 36.19 -11.59 60.85
C ARG A 221 36.18 -12.97 61.49
N LEU A 222 35.33 -13.88 61.01
CA LEU A 222 35.21 -15.25 61.53
C LEU A 222 36.54 -16.01 61.42
N THR A 223 37.27 -15.87 60.31
CA THR A 223 38.59 -16.49 60.14
C THR A 223 39.62 -15.92 61.11
N LEU A 224 39.62 -14.61 61.37
CA LEU A 224 40.54 -14.00 62.35
C LEU A 224 40.21 -14.42 63.79
N GLU A 225 38.94 -14.33 64.19
CA GLU A 225 38.47 -14.70 65.53
C GLU A 225 38.70 -16.20 65.81
N SER A 226 38.35 -17.08 64.87
CA SER A 226 38.59 -18.53 64.98
C SER A 226 40.09 -18.87 65.05
N ASN A 227 40.94 -18.23 64.24
CA ASN A 227 42.39 -18.44 64.36
C ASN A 227 42.97 -17.89 65.67
N ALA A 228 42.38 -16.85 66.26
CA ALA A 228 42.79 -16.34 67.56
C ALA A 228 42.41 -17.30 68.70
N THR A 229 41.17 -17.81 68.71
CA THR A 229 40.72 -18.79 69.72
C THR A 229 41.44 -20.12 69.58
N LEU A 230 41.67 -20.64 68.36
CA LEU A 230 42.47 -21.85 68.14
C LEU A 230 43.92 -21.70 68.64
N LYS A 231 44.55 -20.52 68.46
CA LYS A 231 45.88 -20.23 69.01
C LYS A 231 45.87 -20.14 70.54
N ALA A 232 44.81 -19.59 71.15
CA ALA A 232 44.67 -19.53 72.60
C ALA A 232 44.44 -20.94 73.20
N LEU A 233 43.54 -21.72 72.62
CA LEU A 233 43.28 -23.10 73.03
C LEU A 233 44.51 -23.99 72.88
N ARG A 234 45.27 -23.87 71.78
CA ARG A 234 46.55 -24.60 71.63
C ARG A 234 47.54 -24.26 72.74
N LYS A 235 47.70 -22.98 73.10
CA LYS A 235 48.54 -22.58 74.26
C LYS A 235 48.07 -23.17 75.60
N ILE A 236 46.78 -23.47 75.76
CA ILE A 236 46.25 -24.14 76.95
C ILE A 236 46.59 -25.64 76.91
N VAL A 237 46.45 -26.30 75.75
CA VAL A 237 46.90 -27.69 75.54
C VAL A 237 48.41 -27.82 75.76
N ASP A 238 49.22 -26.91 75.21
CA ASP A 238 50.68 -26.87 75.38
C ASP A 238 51.09 -26.73 76.87
N LYS A 239 50.27 -26.05 77.69
CA LYS A 239 50.45 -25.96 79.15
C LYS A 239 50.04 -27.27 79.83
N GLY A 240 48.89 -27.83 79.49
CA GLY A 240 48.39 -29.10 80.03
C GLY A 240 49.36 -30.25 79.77
N GLU A 241 49.88 -30.37 78.55
CA GLU A 241 50.92 -31.34 78.20
C GLU A 241 52.18 -31.18 79.05
N LYS A 242 52.63 -29.94 79.32
CA LYS A 242 53.80 -29.69 80.16
C LYS A 242 53.57 -30.11 81.61
N ILE A 243 52.38 -29.83 82.15
CA ILE A 243 51.99 -30.26 83.51
C ILE A 243 51.96 -31.80 83.59
N LEU A 244 51.36 -32.48 82.60
CA LEU A 244 51.32 -33.95 82.55
C LEU A 244 52.73 -34.56 82.42
N LYS A 245 53.59 -34.01 81.55
CA LYS A 245 54.98 -34.47 81.36
C LYS A 245 55.82 -34.25 82.62
N LEU A 246 55.63 -33.14 83.34
CA LEU A 246 56.27 -32.91 84.63
C LEU A 246 55.77 -33.88 85.71
N ALA A 247 54.46 -34.12 85.79
CA ALA A 247 53.88 -35.09 86.71
C ALA A 247 54.38 -36.52 86.46
N GLU A 248 54.52 -36.93 85.19
CA GLU A 248 55.10 -38.23 84.81
C GLU A 248 56.59 -38.33 85.20
N ILE A 249 57.36 -37.24 85.07
CA ILE A 249 58.76 -37.19 85.51
C ILE A 249 58.85 -37.28 87.04
N CYS A 250 58.05 -36.51 87.78
CA CYS A 250 57.99 -36.58 89.25
C CYS A 250 57.60 -37.98 89.73
N ARG A 251 56.64 -38.64 89.06
CA ARG A 251 56.18 -40.00 89.40
C ARG A 251 57.25 -41.09 89.29
N LYS A 252 58.39 -40.81 88.65
CA LYS A 252 59.56 -41.73 88.62
C LYS A 252 60.37 -41.72 89.92
N PHE A 253 60.24 -40.67 90.74
CA PHE A 253 60.94 -40.50 92.02
C PHE A 253 60.08 -40.79 93.25
N GLU A 254 58.77 -41.01 93.06
CA GLU A 254 57.84 -41.40 94.13
C GLU A 254 58.08 -42.85 94.56
N THR A 255 57.81 -43.16 95.84
CA THR A 255 57.84 -44.53 96.36
C THR A 255 56.65 -45.35 95.83
N GLU A 256 56.72 -46.69 95.88
CA GLU A 256 55.58 -47.52 95.47
C GLU A 256 54.35 -47.32 96.36
N GLU A 257 54.55 -47.09 97.66
CA GLU A 257 53.47 -46.70 98.58
C GLU A 257 52.75 -45.43 98.12
N GLU A 258 53.48 -44.41 97.67
CA GLU A 258 52.91 -43.15 97.18
C GLU A 258 52.31 -43.25 95.77
N LYS A 259 52.71 -44.25 94.98
CA LYS A 259 52.09 -44.55 93.67
C LYS A 259 50.76 -45.29 93.82
N VAL A 260 50.62 -46.11 94.87
CA VAL A 260 49.43 -46.92 95.18
C VAL A 260 48.44 -46.16 96.07
N LEU A 261 48.92 -45.42 97.08
CA LEU A 261 48.12 -44.58 97.96
C LEU A 261 48.64 -43.11 97.96
N PRO A 262 48.36 -42.32 96.89
CA PRO A 262 48.90 -40.97 96.73
C PRO A 262 48.46 -39.95 97.79
N PHE A 263 47.39 -40.25 98.53
CA PHE A 263 46.76 -39.36 99.50
C PHE A 263 46.52 -40.13 100.81
N TYR A 264 47.00 -39.59 101.92
CA TYR A 264 46.73 -40.14 103.25
C TYR A 264 45.35 -39.71 103.75
N SER A 265 44.68 -40.58 104.51
CA SER A 265 43.49 -40.23 105.27
C SER A 265 43.80 -39.08 106.22
N SER A 266 42.91 -38.08 106.31
CA SER A 266 43.07 -36.98 107.27
C SER A 266 43.23 -37.53 108.69
N VAL A 267 44.34 -37.19 109.35
CA VAL A 267 44.62 -37.56 110.74
C VAL A 267 43.80 -36.69 111.71
N LEU A 268 43.36 -35.50 111.25
CA LEU A 268 42.45 -34.62 111.99
C LEU A 268 41.09 -35.29 112.18
N THR A 269 40.59 -35.26 113.41
CA THR A 269 39.22 -35.65 113.75
C THR A 269 38.19 -34.63 113.22
N PRO A 270 36.90 -34.99 113.10
CA PRO A 270 35.87 -34.07 112.59
C PRO A 270 35.82 -32.73 113.32
N LYS A 271 36.02 -32.72 114.64
CA LYS A 271 36.02 -31.50 115.47
C LYS A 271 37.21 -30.58 115.19
N GLU A 272 38.36 -31.15 114.86
CA GLU A 272 39.55 -30.38 114.46
C GLU A 272 39.38 -29.84 113.03
N GLN A 273 38.67 -30.56 112.16
CA GLN A 273 38.32 -30.09 110.81
C GLN A 273 37.31 -28.93 110.86
N GLU A 274 36.28 -29.02 111.72
CA GLU A 274 35.34 -27.93 112.01
C GLU A 274 36.07 -26.70 112.56
N GLY A 275 36.87 -26.87 113.62
CA GLY A 275 37.65 -25.77 114.21
C GLY A 275 38.69 -25.14 113.26
N ILE A 276 39.23 -25.90 112.30
CA ILE A 276 40.10 -25.33 111.25
C ILE A 276 39.29 -24.55 110.21
N GLN A 277 38.04 -24.91 109.91
CA GLN A 277 37.18 -24.10 109.05
C GLN A 277 36.76 -22.79 109.72
N GLU A 278 36.50 -22.80 111.02
CA GLU A 278 36.20 -21.59 111.81
C GLU A 278 37.42 -20.67 111.94
N ASN A 279 38.58 -21.19 112.37
CA ASN A 279 39.79 -20.37 112.53
C ASN A 279 40.36 -19.82 111.21
N ASN A 280 40.06 -20.42 110.05
CA ASN A 280 40.45 -19.88 108.73
C ASN A 280 39.58 -18.68 108.27
N LEU A 281 38.65 -18.18 109.10
CA LEU A 281 37.85 -16.98 108.80
C LEU A 281 38.32 -15.73 109.56
N GLU A 282 39.14 -15.88 110.61
CA GLU A 282 39.67 -14.75 111.36
C GLU A 282 41.05 -14.31 110.82
N GLU A 283 41.13 -13.06 110.36
CA GLU A 283 42.31 -12.38 109.80
C GLU A 283 43.01 -13.01 108.58
N LEU A 284 42.27 -13.22 107.48
CA LEU A 284 42.87 -13.24 106.14
C LEU A 284 42.61 -11.93 105.37
N THR A 285 43.69 -11.30 104.91
CA THR A 285 43.65 -10.14 103.99
C THR A 285 42.87 -10.49 102.71
N GLU A 286 42.08 -9.55 102.17
CA GLU A 286 41.28 -9.76 100.95
C GLU A 286 42.05 -10.30 99.75
N GLU A 287 43.35 -9.99 99.65
CA GLU A 287 44.21 -10.45 98.57
C GLU A 287 44.60 -11.93 98.75
N LEU A 288 44.83 -12.37 99.99
CA LEU A 288 45.16 -13.76 100.31
C LEU A 288 43.94 -14.68 100.15
N THR A 289 42.73 -14.22 100.53
CA THR A 289 41.49 -14.97 100.28
C THR A 289 41.21 -15.14 98.80
N LYS A 290 41.42 -14.10 97.97
CA LYS A 290 41.32 -14.21 96.50
C LYS A 290 42.30 -15.23 95.93
N VAL A 291 43.57 -15.20 96.37
CA VAL A 291 44.58 -16.20 95.97
C VAL A 291 44.20 -17.62 96.42
N MET A 292 43.66 -17.80 97.62
CA MET A 292 43.23 -19.12 98.11
C MET A 292 42.04 -19.69 97.32
N VAL A 293 41.12 -18.85 96.84
CA VAL A 293 40.01 -19.28 95.97
C VAL A 293 40.52 -19.91 94.66
N ASP A 294 41.56 -19.33 94.04
CA ASP A 294 42.19 -19.87 92.82
C ASP A 294 42.88 -21.24 93.02
N TYR A 295 43.10 -21.66 94.28
CA TYR A 295 43.70 -22.96 94.62
C TYR A 295 42.72 -23.96 95.27
N ILE A 296 41.42 -23.66 95.34
CA ILE A 296 40.41 -24.62 95.81
C ILE A 296 40.47 -25.90 94.97
N GLY A 297 40.57 -27.06 95.63
CA GLY A 297 40.78 -28.37 95.00
C GLY A 297 42.25 -28.82 94.89
N MET A 298 43.24 -27.93 95.11
CA MET A 298 44.67 -28.32 95.15
C MET A 298 45.10 -28.91 96.51
N GLU A 299 44.19 -29.04 97.47
CA GLU A 299 44.48 -29.62 98.80
C GLU A 299 45.25 -30.94 98.73
N ASN A 300 44.86 -31.85 97.83
CA ASN A 300 45.44 -33.18 97.75
C ASN A 300 46.85 -33.15 97.13
N PHE A 301 47.17 -32.15 96.30
CA PHE A 301 48.54 -31.85 95.89
C PHE A 301 49.36 -31.33 97.08
N TRP A 302 48.82 -30.39 97.86
CA TRP A 302 49.52 -29.83 99.02
C TRP A 302 49.75 -30.83 100.15
N LYS A 303 48.76 -31.69 100.46
CA LYS A 303 48.92 -32.85 101.38
C LYS A 303 50.13 -33.70 100.97
N ARG A 304 50.20 -34.08 99.68
CA ARG A 304 51.27 -34.92 99.12
C ARG A 304 52.64 -34.23 99.13
N TYR A 305 52.68 -32.95 98.74
CA TYR A 305 53.89 -32.12 98.81
C TYR A 305 54.41 -31.99 100.26
N ASN A 306 53.52 -31.74 101.22
CA ASN A 306 53.87 -31.58 102.63
C ASN A 306 54.37 -32.89 103.25
N LYS A 307 53.78 -34.06 102.91
CA LYS A 307 54.31 -35.38 103.31
C LYS A 307 55.78 -35.54 102.85
N VAL A 308 56.03 -35.42 101.55
CA VAL A 308 57.38 -35.56 100.98
C VAL A 308 58.34 -34.52 101.55
N LYS A 309 57.86 -33.32 101.90
CA LYS A 309 58.68 -32.28 102.54
C LYS A 309 59.07 -32.63 103.98
N LEU A 310 58.17 -33.21 104.76
CA LEU A 310 58.47 -33.70 106.11
C LEU A 310 59.42 -34.90 106.08
N GLU A 311 59.26 -35.81 105.12
CA GLU A 311 60.18 -36.93 104.89
C GLU A 311 61.58 -36.47 104.43
N GLN A 312 61.65 -35.44 103.57
CA GLN A 312 62.92 -34.80 103.22
C GLN A 312 63.63 -34.27 104.47
N LEU A 313 62.92 -33.60 105.37
CA LEU A 313 63.47 -33.03 106.60
C LEU A 313 63.88 -34.12 107.60
N SER A 314 63.10 -35.19 107.76
CA SER A 314 63.45 -36.30 108.66
C SER A 314 64.65 -37.09 108.15
N LEU A 315 64.77 -37.32 106.84
CA LEU A 315 65.94 -37.92 106.20
C LEU A 315 67.19 -37.02 106.32
N GLN A 316 67.04 -35.70 106.18
CA GLN A 316 68.14 -34.75 106.41
C GLN A 316 68.62 -34.79 107.86
N HIS A 317 67.70 -34.77 108.84
CA HIS A 317 68.06 -34.87 110.25
C HIS A 317 68.70 -36.23 110.59
N ARG A 318 68.16 -37.34 110.08
CA ARG A 318 68.72 -38.67 110.30
C ARG A 318 70.10 -38.84 109.65
N ARG A 319 70.33 -38.23 108.47
CA ARG A 319 71.66 -38.16 107.85
C ARG A 319 72.65 -37.40 108.74
N ALA A 320 72.25 -36.27 109.33
CA ALA A 320 73.09 -35.52 110.25
C ALA A 320 73.45 -36.34 111.51
N GLN A 321 72.46 -37.01 112.13
CA GLN A 321 72.70 -37.94 113.25
C GLN A 321 73.67 -39.06 112.87
N LEU A 322 73.49 -39.68 111.69
CA LEU A 322 74.36 -40.77 111.24
C LEU A 322 75.79 -40.31 110.93
N LEU A 323 75.98 -39.06 110.49
CA LEU A 323 77.32 -38.48 110.31
C LEU A 323 78.02 -38.21 111.65
N ASP A 324 77.31 -37.66 112.64
CA ASP A 324 77.80 -37.47 114.01
C ASP A 324 78.20 -38.82 114.66
N ILE A 325 77.34 -39.83 114.55
CA ILE A 325 77.61 -41.19 115.04
C ILE A 325 78.79 -41.81 114.27
N ASN A 326 78.92 -41.60 112.96
CA ASN A 326 80.07 -42.11 112.19
C ASN A 326 81.38 -41.42 112.58
N GLY A 327 81.35 -40.12 112.92
CA GLY A 327 82.46 -39.40 113.51
C GLY A 327 82.91 -40.04 114.83
N LYS A 328 81.99 -40.14 115.79
CA LYS A 328 82.25 -40.76 117.11
C LYS A 328 82.74 -42.21 117.03
N LEU A 329 82.20 -42.99 116.08
CA LEU A 329 82.68 -44.36 115.82
C LEU A 329 84.10 -44.38 115.25
N ARG A 330 84.47 -43.43 114.37
CA ARG A 330 85.85 -43.30 113.88
C ARG A 330 86.81 -42.83 114.97
N GLU A 331 86.37 -41.93 115.85
CA GLU A 331 87.14 -41.45 117.00
C GLU A 331 87.41 -42.59 118.00
N MET A 332 86.38 -43.34 118.39
CA MET A 332 86.55 -44.53 119.25
C MET A 332 87.38 -45.64 118.56
N LEU A 333 87.24 -45.84 117.25
CA LEU A 333 88.05 -46.81 116.52
C LEU A 333 89.52 -46.36 116.44
N LYS A 334 89.80 -45.07 116.25
CA LYS A 334 91.15 -44.51 116.36
C LYS A 334 91.69 -44.77 117.77
N GLN A 335 90.98 -44.36 118.82
CA GLN A 335 91.39 -44.59 120.23
C GLN A 335 91.64 -46.08 120.55
N TYR A 336 90.88 -47.01 119.97
CA TYR A 336 91.09 -48.44 120.15
C TYR A 336 92.34 -48.98 119.42
N LEU A 337 92.58 -48.52 118.18
CA LEU A 337 93.78 -48.87 117.42
C LEU A 337 95.04 -48.23 118.04
N ASP A 338 94.92 -47.00 118.50
CA ASP A 338 95.92 -46.24 119.26
C ASP A 338 96.20 -46.89 120.64
N GLY A 339 95.20 -47.56 121.23
CA GLY A 339 95.35 -48.30 122.49
C GLY A 339 95.99 -49.69 122.35
N ILE A 340 96.10 -50.22 121.13
CA ILE A 340 96.65 -51.57 120.84
C ILE A 340 97.97 -51.50 120.06
N SER A 341 98.15 -50.48 119.22
CA SER A 341 99.39 -50.23 118.49
C SER A 341 100.28 -49.22 119.21
N VAL A 342 101.59 -49.43 119.18
CA VAL A 342 102.56 -48.47 119.73
C VAL A 342 103.07 -47.61 118.58
N SER A 343 102.47 -46.44 118.40
CA SER A 343 102.87 -45.44 117.41
C SER A 343 103.39 -44.16 118.08
N ASP A 344 104.14 -43.35 117.35
CA ASP A 344 104.76 -42.12 117.88
C ASP A 344 103.70 -41.11 118.35
N GLU A 345 102.55 -41.06 117.67
CA GLU A 345 101.40 -40.23 118.03
C GLU A 345 100.80 -40.66 119.39
N VAL A 346 100.74 -41.97 119.65
CA VAL A 346 100.29 -42.56 120.93
C VAL A 346 101.29 -42.29 122.05
N LEU A 347 102.59 -42.33 121.76
CA LEU A 347 103.64 -42.02 122.74
C LEU A 347 103.65 -40.53 123.13
N SER A 348 103.18 -39.64 122.25
CA SER A 348 103.05 -38.19 122.52
C SER A 348 101.83 -37.80 123.36
N GLN A 349 100.84 -38.69 123.50
CA GLN A 349 99.57 -38.43 124.20
C GLN A 349 99.51 -39.14 125.56
N LEU A 350 98.54 -38.77 126.40
CA LEU A 350 98.35 -39.39 127.72
C LEU A 350 97.95 -40.86 127.55
N ASN A 351 98.86 -41.78 127.91
CA ASN A 351 98.75 -43.20 127.60
C ASN A 351 99.03 -44.08 128.84
N PRO A 352 98.60 -45.36 128.84
CA PRO A 352 98.93 -46.32 129.90
C PRO A 352 100.35 -46.90 129.78
N LEU A 353 101.02 -46.72 128.64
CA LEU A 353 102.27 -47.39 128.30
C LEU A 353 103.51 -46.72 128.93
N PHE A 354 103.42 -45.44 129.29
CA PHE A 354 104.49 -44.71 129.97
C PHE A 354 104.14 -44.51 131.46
N ILE A 355 104.80 -45.29 132.32
CA ILE A 355 104.70 -45.17 133.79
C ILE A 355 106.08 -44.80 134.32
N VAL A 356 106.16 -43.68 135.03
CA VAL A 356 107.40 -43.18 135.66
C VAL A 356 107.13 -42.98 137.15
N ASN A 357 108.05 -43.44 138.00
CA ASN A 357 107.93 -43.34 139.46
C ASN A 357 106.58 -43.84 140.03
N TYR A 358 106.08 -44.96 139.51
CA TYR A 358 104.81 -45.61 139.91
C TYR A 358 103.53 -44.80 139.71
N GLN A 359 103.58 -43.71 138.94
CA GLN A 359 102.39 -42.94 138.55
C GLN A 359 102.17 -43.05 137.04
N SER A 360 100.92 -43.30 136.64
CA SER A 360 100.48 -43.30 135.25
C SER A 360 100.12 -41.89 134.79
N ASN A 361 100.45 -41.52 133.56
CA ASN A 361 100.03 -40.24 132.97
C ASN A 361 98.52 -40.18 132.63
N LEU A 362 97.80 -41.31 132.69
CA LEU A 362 96.34 -41.31 132.63
C LEU A 362 95.73 -40.74 133.92
N PRO A 363 94.59 -40.01 133.83
CA PRO A 363 93.81 -39.65 135.01
C PRO A 363 93.44 -40.91 135.80
N GLN A 364 93.75 -40.93 137.10
CA GLN A 364 93.32 -42.03 137.97
C GLN A 364 91.78 -42.10 137.97
N PRO A 365 91.18 -43.30 137.93
CA PRO A 365 89.75 -43.44 138.14
C PRO A 365 89.41 -42.87 139.52
N LEU A 366 88.48 -41.92 139.57
CA LEU A 366 88.05 -41.29 140.82
C LEU A 366 87.70 -42.37 141.83
N SER A 367 88.45 -42.42 142.94
CA SER A 367 88.30 -43.44 143.97
C SER A 367 86.84 -43.48 144.43
N ILE A 368 86.15 -44.60 144.16
CA ILE A 368 84.81 -44.82 144.68
C ILE A 368 84.92 -44.76 146.21
N ARG A 369 84.40 -43.68 146.81
CA ARG A 369 84.20 -43.62 148.25
C ARG A 369 83.14 -44.65 148.59
N ILE A 370 83.58 -45.83 149.00
CA ILE A 370 82.75 -46.81 149.69
C ILE A 370 82.37 -46.17 151.03
N ALA A 371 81.24 -45.46 151.03
CA ALA A 371 80.51 -45.10 152.21
C ALA A 371 79.46 -46.20 152.43
N HIS A 372 79.86 -47.22 153.18
CA HIS A 372 78.98 -48.11 153.93
C HIS A 372 79.25 -47.91 155.43
N PRO A 373 78.27 -48.12 156.33
CA PRO A 373 76.92 -48.66 156.08
C PRO A 373 76.01 -47.73 155.27
#